data_AF-A2C0H5-F1
#
_entry.id   AF-A2C0H5-F1
#
_cell.length_a   1.000
_cell.length_b   1.000
_cell.length_c   1.000
_cell.angle_alpha   90.00
_cell.angle_beta   90.00
_cell.angle_gamma   90.00
#
_symmetry.space_group_name_H-M   'P 1'
#
loop_
_entity.id
_entity.type
_entity.pdbx_description
1 polymer ?
#
loop_
_entity_poly.entity_id
_entity_poly.type
_entity_poly.pdbx_seq_one_letter_code
_entity_poly.pdbx_strand_id
1 'polypeptide(L)' 'MSFARKDKVRILRQESYWFNQIGEIVSIDKSPLMRYPVTVKFDKCDFKAFSGVDGGANTSQFSVKELEAAAS' A
#
# COMPACT_ATOMS: atom_id res chain seq x y z
N MET A 1 4.73 5.03 15.68
CA MET A 1 4.24 3.67 15.40
C MET A 1 5.19 3.05 14.39
N SER A 2 5.76 1.89 14.72
CA SER A 2 6.64 1.13 13.84
C SER A 2 5.82 0.05 13.14
N PHE A 3 5.68 0.13 11.82
CA PHE A 3 5.08 -0.94 11.03
C PHE A 3 6.15 -1.99 10.70
N ALA A 4 5.74 -3.25 10.65
CA ALA A 4 6.56 -4.38 10.23
C ALA A 4 6.07 -4.98 8.90
N ARG A 5 6.94 -5.77 8.28
CA ARG A 5 6.55 -6.59 7.14
C ARG A 5 5.51 -7.62 7.60
N LYS A 6 4.46 -7.80 6.79
CA LYS A 6 3.26 -8.61 7.03
C LYS A 6 2.22 -8.00 7.97
N ASP A 7 2.43 -6.77 8.44
CA ASP A 7 1.38 -6.08 9.18
C ASP A 7 0.23 -5.70 8.24
N LYS A 8 -1.00 -5.82 8.76
CA LYS A 8 -2.20 -5.31 8.10
C LYS A 8 -2.34 -3.83 8.40
N VAL A 9 -2.49 -3.03 7.34
CA VAL A 9 -2.67 -1.58 7.44
C VAL A 9 -3.88 -1.12 6.64
N ARG A 10 -4.60 -0.16 7.19
CA ARG A 10 -5.68 0.56 6.53
C ARG A 10 -5.12 1.81 5.86
N ILE A 11 -5.52 2.05 4.62
CA ILE A 11 -5.08 3.21 3.85
C ILE A 11 -5.97 4.41 4.14
N LEU A 12 -5.37 5.52 4.61
CA LEU A 12 -6.06 6.78 4.91
C LEU A 12 -5.97 7.81 3.78
N ARG A 13 -5.18 7.53 2.73
CA ARG A 13 -5.01 8.44 1.58
C ARG A 13 -6.27 8.44 0.70
N GLN A 14 -7.01 9.53 0.69
CA GLN A 14 -8.29 9.67 -0.03
C GLN A 14 -8.16 9.53 -1.56
N GLU A 15 -7.06 10.01 -2.14
CA GLU A 15 -6.76 9.90 -3.57
C GLU A 15 -6.35 8.47 -4.00
N SER A 16 -6.17 7.56 -3.05
CA SER A 16 -5.81 6.17 -3.36
C SER A 16 -7.05 5.37 -3.75
N TYR A 17 -6.92 4.53 -4.77
CA TYR A 17 -7.95 3.54 -5.13
C TYR A 17 -8.33 2.63 -3.95
N TRP A 18 -7.38 2.36 -3.07
CA TRP A 18 -7.56 1.52 -1.89
C TRP A 18 -7.88 2.32 -0.62
N PHE A 19 -8.43 3.54 -0.74
CA PHE A 19 -8.86 4.31 0.42
C PHE A 19 -9.83 3.50 1.30
N ASN A 20 -9.58 3.48 2.61
CA ASN A 20 -10.29 2.67 3.61
C ASN A 20 -10.23 1.15 3.42
N GLN A 21 -9.43 0.65 2.48
CA GLN A 21 -9.17 -0.78 2.35
C GLN A 21 -8.00 -1.20 3.25
N ILE A 22 -7.98 -2.50 3.58
CA ILE A 22 -6.89 -3.12 4.33
C ILE A 22 -5.95 -3.79 3.32
N GLY A 23 -4.66 -3.55 3.48
CA GLY A 23 -3.61 -4.22 2.72
C GLY A 23 -2.51 -4.74 3.64
N GLU A 24 -1.63 -5.57 3.09
CA GLU A 24 -0.51 -6.16 3.81
C GLU A 24 0.81 -5.49 3.40
N ILE A 25 1.64 -5.14 4.37
CA ILE A 25 2.97 -4.59 4.08
C ILE A 25 3.89 -5.68 3.56
N VAL A 26 4.32 -5.57 2.31
CA VAL A 26 5.27 -6.51 1.69
C VAL A 26 6.72 -6.10 1.88
N SER A 27 7.00 -4.80 1.92
CA SER A 27 8.36 -4.26 2.11
C SER A 27 8.34 -2.86 2.73
N ILE A 28 9.38 -2.54 3.47
CA ILE A 28 9.62 -1.22 4.05
C ILE A 28 11.04 -0.80 3.68
N ASP A 29 11.16 0.24 2.85
CA ASP A 29 12.44 0.84 2.50
C ASP A 29 12.95 1.71 3.66
N LYS A 30 14.20 1.52 4.05
CA LYS A 30 14.83 2.25 5.17
C LYS A 30 15.65 3.46 4.71
N SER A 31 15.67 3.74 3.40
CA SER A 31 16.42 4.86 2.86
C SER A 31 15.81 6.19 3.30
N PRO A 32 16.61 7.12 3.85
CA PRO A 32 16.11 8.40 4.36
C PRO A 32 15.59 9.33 3.26
N LEU A 33 15.87 9.04 1.98
CA LEU A 33 15.38 9.81 0.83
C LEU A 33 14.01 9.35 0.33
N MET A 34 13.52 8.18 0.77
CA MET A 34 12.25 7.62 0.28
C MET A 34 11.06 8.31 0.95
N ARG A 35 10.29 9.05 0.14
CA ARG A 35 9.05 9.73 0.62
C ARG A 35 7.93 8.75 0.97
N TYR A 36 7.87 7.62 0.27
CA TYR A 36 6.87 6.58 0.44
C TYR A 36 7.55 5.22 0.67
N PRO A 37 8.12 5.01 1.86
CA PRO A 37 8.96 3.83 2.12
C PRO A 37 8.15 2.54 2.25
N VAL A 38 6.84 2.62 2.51
CA VAL A 38 6.03 1.43 2.81
C VAL A 38 5.36 0.94 1.52
N THR A 39 5.68 -0.27 1.12
CA THR A 39 5.01 -0.95 0.00
C THR A 39 3.94 -1.89 0.55
N VAL A 40 2.70 -1.65 0.14
CA VAL A 40 1.52 -2.40 0.58
C VAL A 40 0.97 -3.18 -0.62
N LYS A 41 0.65 -4.45 -0.40
CA LYS A 41 -0.02 -5.34 -1.35
C LYS A 41 -1.49 -5.51 -0.95
N PHE A 42 -2.36 -5.57 -1.93
CA PHE A 42 -3.80 -5.79 -1.77
C PHE A 42 -4.23 -7.05 -2.52
N ASP A 43 -5.35 -7.63 -2.10
CA ASP A 43 -5.99 -8.73 -2.85
C ASP A 43 -6.63 -8.23 -4.14
N LYS A 44 -7.13 -6.98 -4.15
CA LYS A 44 -7.76 -6.37 -5.31
C LYS A 44 -6.71 -5.75 -6.24
N CYS A 45 -6.74 -6.16 -7.51
CA CYS A 45 -6.00 -5.49 -8.59
C CYS A 45 -6.64 -4.14 -8.94
N ASP A 46 -5.81 -3.14 -9.18
CA ASP A 46 -6.20 -1.86 -9.75
C ASP A 46 -6.38 -1.97 -11.28
N PHE A 47 -6.97 -0.94 -11.87
CA PHE A 47 -7.13 -0.78 -13.32
C PHE A 47 -5.89 -0.23 -14.02
N LYS A 48 -4.80 0.02 -13.30
CA LYS A 48 -3.48 0.33 -13.87
C LYS A 48 -2.90 -0.87 -14.63
N ALA A 49 -3.52 -1.16 -15.76
CA ALA A 49 -3.01 -1.95 -16.84
C ALA A 49 -2.78 -1.02 -18.03
N PHE A 50 -1.83 -1.36 -18.91
CA PHE A 50 -1.76 -0.70 -20.20
C PHE A 50 -3.03 -1.06 -21.00
N SER A 51 -3.60 -0.10 -21.73
CA SER A 51 -4.84 -0.35 -22.48
C SER A 51 -4.65 -1.53 -23.43
N GLY A 52 -5.42 -2.61 -23.24
CA GLY A 52 -5.32 -3.85 -24.01
C GLY A 52 -4.46 -4.96 -23.39
N VAL A 53 -4.01 -4.82 -22.13
CA VAL A 53 -3.25 -5.86 -21.40
C VAL A 53 -4.03 -6.31 -20.18
N ASP A 54 -4.26 -7.61 -20.04
CA ASP A 54 -4.81 -8.18 -18.81
C ASP A 54 -3.72 -8.16 -17.72
N GLY A 55 -3.71 -7.13 -16.87
CA GLY A 55 -2.73 -7.03 -15.80
C GLY A 55 -2.90 -5.78 -14.94
N GLY A 56 -3.58 -5.94 -13.81
CA GLY A 56 -3.68 -4.88 -12.80
C GLY A 56 -2.50 -4.90 -11.82
N ALA A 57 -2.07 -3.72 -11.38
CA ALA A 57 -1.16 -3.62 -10.24
C ALA A 57 -1.93 -3.84 -8.94
N ASN A 58 -1.42 -4.69 -8.06
CA ASN A 58 -1.99 -4.92 -6.72
C ASN A 58 -1.09 -4.41 -5.58
N THR A 59 -0.05 -3.65 -5.92
CA THR A 59 0.89 -3.07 -4.95
C THR A 59 0.96 -1.56 -5.11
N SER A 60 0.98 -0.83 -3.99
CA SER A 60 1.15 0.63 -3.98
C SER A 60 2.05 1.07 -2.83
N GLN A 61 2.67 2.24 -2.97
CA GLN A 61 3.59 2.82 -2.00
C GLN A 61 2.92 3.95 -1.22
N PHE A 62 3.12 3.96 0.10
CA PHE A 62 2.51 4.91 1.02
C PHE A 62 3.53 5.44 2.04
N SER A 63 3.21 6.58 2.65
CA SER A 63 3.95 7.10 3.78
C SER A 63 3.40 6.55 5.09
N VAL A 64 4.26 6.47 6.11
CA VAL A 64 3.88 5.99 7.45
C VAL A 64 2.72 6.79 8.05
N LYS A 65 2.58 8.07 7.69
CA LYS A 65 1.51 8.96 8.18
C LYS A 65 0.13 8.70 7.55
N GLU A 66 0.09 7.99 6.43
CA GLU A 66 -1.13 7.73 5.65
C GLU A 66 -1.66 6.32 5.87
N LEU A 67 -1.04 5.60 6.81
CA LEU A 67 -1.34 4.23 7.16
C LEU A 67 -1.81 4.19 8.61
N GLU A 68 -2.87 3.43 8.85
CA GLU A 68 -3.36 3.10 10.18
C GLU A 68 -3.19 1.61 10.42
N ALA A 69 -2.76 1.21 11.63
CA ALA A 69 -2.69 -0.20 11.98
C ALA A 69 -4.10 -0.79 12.04
N ALA A 70 -4.38 -1.78 11.20
CA ALA A 70 -5.65 -2.50 11.24
C ALA A 70 -5.49 -3.71 12.17
N ALA A 71 -6.33 -3.82 13.19
CA ALA A 71 -6.43 -5.04 13.98
C ALA A 71 -6.86 -6.21 13.06
N SER A 72 -6.25 -7.36 13.26
CA SER A 72 -6.37 -8.54 12.38
C SER A 72 -7.77 -9.12 12.32
#